data_AF-A0A2P2LUX0-F1
#
_entry.id   AF-A0A2P2LUX0-F1
#
_cell.length_a   1.000
_cell.length_b   1.000
_cell.length_c   1.000
_cell.angle_alpha   90.00
_cell.angle_beta   90.00
_cell.angle_gamma   90.00
#
_symmetry.space_group_name_H-M   'P 1'
#
loop_
_entity.id
_entity.type
_entity.pdbx_description
1 polymer ?
#
loop_
_entity_poly.entity_id
_entity_poly.type
_entity_poly.pdbx_seq_one_letter_code
_entity_poly.pdbx_strand_id
1 'polypeptide(L)'
;MGTAAAVQRSAYPPHTPKLSGPKYNQSNQSFNYNSTTNIFKTHFRSQPQLSLNKSYCCWAKKIVPLRCGSGKVSEMEAQEGSAAKPMIDFHGIDEGLVQNMVYDALVWSSLHGLVVGDKNVQKSGEVPGVGMMHAPFSLLPVAFPENHWKLACEVAPICNELVDRVSLDGNFLQESLSRTKKVDDFTSRLLDIHSKMLEINKKEEIRLGLHRSDYMLDGQTKSLLQIELNTISSSFSGLSCLVSELHRSLLKHYGKHLGLDPKQVPVNSATNKFAEALAKAWTEYDDSSAMVMVVVQPEERNMYDQHWLCAILQERYPFGHHDRLCVWRYIFSRTSFTPRISMQEV
;
A
#
# COMPACT_ATOMS: atom_id res chain seq x y z
N MET A 1 27.63 12.20 -6.16
CA MET A 1 28.36 11.11 -5.49
C MET A 1 28.21 11.30 -3.99
N GLY A 2 27.91 10.21 -3.27
CA GLY A 2 27.69 10.16 -1.82
C GLY A 2 26.22 10.40 -1.41
N THR A 3 25.61 9.64 -0.50
CA THR A 3 26.11 8.50 0.28
C THR A 3 24.89 7.86 0.96
N ALA A 4 24.70 6.56 0.76
CA ALA A 4 23.88 5.72 1.63
C ALA A 4 24.68 5.45 2.91
N ALA A 5 24.09 5.72 4.08
CA ALA A 5 24.68 5.36 5.36
C ALA A 5 24.34 3.90 5.68
N ALA A 6 25.24 2.99 5.28
CA ALA A 6 25.31 1.65 5.82
C ALA A 6 26.20 1.67 7.07
N VAL A 7 25.64 1.34 8.23
CA VAL A 7 26.41 1.19 9.46
C VAL A 7 27.15 -0.14 9.42
N GLN A 8 28.46 -0.06 9.26
CA GLN A 8 29.42 -1.17 9.31
C GLN A 8 29.73 -1.47 10.79
N ARG A 9 29.44 -2.70 11.27
CA ARG A 9 29.93 -3.17 12.58
C ARG A 9 31.36 -3.68 12.42
N SER A 10 32.32 -3.06 13.11
CA SER A 10 33.70 -3.55 13.19
C SER A 10 33.81 -4.70 14.19
N ALA A 11 34.58 -5.72 13.81
CA ALA A 11 34.98 -6.83 14.67
C ALA A 11 36.14 -6.43 15.58
N TYR A 12 36.10 -6.84 16.86
CA TYR A 12 37.27 -6.97 17.74
C TYR A 12 37.09 -8.19 18.68
N PRO A 13 38.20 -8.81 19.14
CA PRO A 13 38.34 -10.25 19.43
C PRO A 13 37.94 -10.67 20.86
N PRO A 14 37.91 -11.98 21.20
CA PRO A 14 37.30 -12.46 22.43
C PRO A 14 38.26 -12.38 23.62
N HIS A 15 37.82 -11.76 24.71
CA HIS A 15 38.43 -11.92 26.03
C HIS A 15 37.38 -12.39 27.03
N THR A 16 37.58 -13.61 27.54
CA THR A 16 36.88 -14.16 28.69
C THR A 16 37.58 -13.75 29.98
N PRO A 17 36.81 -13.36 31.01
CA PRO A 17 37.13 -13.82 32.36
C PRO A 17 35.91 -14.46 33.05
N LYS A 18 36.14 -15.64 33.63
CA LYS A 18 35.25 -16.30 34.57
C LYS A 18 35.19 -15.49 35.87
N LEU A 19 33.99 -15.26 36.42
CA LEU A 19 33.76 -15.00 37.83
C LEU A 19 32.33 -15.44 38.22
N SER A 20 32.21 -15.94 39.44
CA SER A 20 31.21 -16.88 39.94
C SER A 20 30.18 -16.28 40.91
N GLY A 21 28.89 -16.60 40.72
CA GLY A 21 27.81 -16.61 41.74
C GLY A 21 27.31 -15.25 42.26
N PRO A 22 26.06 -15.14 42.78
CA PRO A 22 25.34 -16.16 43.54
C PRO A 22 23.97 -16.61 42.95
N LYS A 23 23.54 -17.78 43.41
CA LYS A 23 22.26 -18.45 43.10
C LYS A 23 21.08 -17.73 43.78
N TYR A 24 19.98 -17.55 43.06
CA TYR A 24 18.66 -17.29 43.66
C TYR A 24 17.55 -18.10 42.96
N ASN A 25 16.60 -18.50 43.78
CA ASN A 25 15.66 -19.62 43.63
C ASN A 25 14.66 -19.54 42.46
N GLN A 26 14.38 -20.69 41.87
CA GLN A 26 13.18 -20.95 41.09
C GLN A 26 11.95 -20.84 41.98
N SER A 27 11.09 -19.84 41.74
CA SER A 27 9.69 -19.86 42.13
C SER A 27 8.84 -19.90 40.86
N ASN A 28 8.16 -21.03 40.65
CA ASN A 28 7.11 -21.18 39.65
C ASN A 28 6.01 -20.12 39.88
N GLN A 29 5.87 -19.16 38.97
CA GLN A 29 4.64 -18.39 38.81
C GLN A 29 4.06 -18.72 37.44
N SER A 30 3.04 -19.57 37.46
CA SER A 30 2.15 -19.82 36.34
C SER A 30 1.34 -18.56 36.05
N PHE A 31 1.60 -17.90 34.92
CA PHE A 31 0.71 -16.87 34.39
C PHE A 31 -0.49 -17.54 33.72
N ASN A 32 -1.65 -17.48 34.39
CA ASN A 32 -2.94 -17.86 33.81
C ASN A 32 -3.32 -16.85 32.72
N TYR A 33 -3.28 -17.28 31.47
CA TYR A 33 -3.94 -16.58 30.36
C TYR A 33 -5.45 -16.85 30.45
N ASN A 34 -6.23 -15.84 30.83
CA ASN A 34 -7.69 -15.89 30.69
C ASN A 34 -8.06 -15.67 29.22
N SER A 35 -8.49 -16.73 28.55
CA SER A 35 -9.06 -16.69 27.21
C SER A 35 -10.39 -15.94 27.21
N THR A 36 -10.44 -14.75 26.61
CA THR A 36 -11.70 -14.01 26.35
C THR A 36 -12.13 -14.21 24.91
N THR A 37 -12.51 -15.43 24.55
CA THR A 37 -13.24 -15.72 23.30
C THR A 37 -14.69 -15.28 23.45
N ASN A 38 -14.99 -14.00 23.15
CA ASN A 38 -16.37 -13.52 22.99
C ASN A 38 -16.50 -12.28 22.07
N ILE A 39 -15.67 -12.14 21.04
CA ILE A 39 -15.74 -11.03 20.05
C ILE A 39 -16.24 -11.51 18.68
N PHE A 40 -17.23 -12.43 18.65
CA PHE A 40 -17.85 -12.83 17.38
C PHE A 40 -19.35 -13.07 17.57
N LYS A 41 -20.14 -12.00 17.41
CA LYS A 41 -21.56 -12.09 17.05
C LYS A 41 -21.82 -11.11 15.92
N THR A 42 -22.04 -11.64 14.73
CA THR A 42 -22.43 -10.88 13.54
C THR A 42 -23.94 -10.66 13.56
N HIS A 43 -24.38 -9.40 13.46
CA HIS A 43 -25.77 -9.06 13.20
C HIS A 43 -25.89 -8.56 11.75
N PHE A 44 -26.36 -9.42 10.85
CA PHE A 44 -26.80 -9.02 9.52
C PHE A 44 -28.23 -8.47 9.61
N ARG A 45 -28.44 -7.25 9.12
CA ARG A 45 -29.77 -6.68 8.87
C ARG A 45 -29.97 -6.68 7.36
N SER A 46 -31.00 -7.37 6.88
CA SER A 46 -31.40 -7.40 5.47
C SER A 46 -32.12 -6.11 5.09
N GLN A 47 -31.81 -5.57 3.91
CA GLN A 47 -32.60 -4.53 3.23
C GLN A 47 -32.82 -4.89 1.74
N PRO A 48 -33.87 -4.32 1.10
CA PRO A 48 -34.53 -4.91 -0.05
C PRO A 48 -33.93 -4.50 -1.41
N GLN A 49 -34.15 -5.36 -2.41
CA GLN A 49 -33.64 -5.25 -3.77
C GLN A 49 -34.27 -4.08 -4.56
N LEU A 50 -33.41 -3.26 -5.15
CA LEU A 50 -33.73 -2.41 -6.31
C LEU A 50 -32.95 -2.93 -7.52
N SER A 51 -33.69 -3.20 -8.60
CA SER A 51 -33.26 -3.88 -9.81
C SER A 51 -32.63 -2.94 -10.83
N LEU A 52 -31.36 -3.13 -11.16
CA LEU A 52 -30.73 -2.62 -12.39
C LEU A 52 -29.80 -3.70 -12.98
N ASN A 53 -29.70 -3.68 -14.31
CA ASN A 53 -29.43 -4.80 -15.20
C ASN A 53 -28.14 -5.62 -14.99
N LYS A 54 -28.31 -6.95 -15.11
CA LYS A 54 -27.25 -7.96 -15.18
C LYS A 54 -26.43 -7.82 -16.47
N SER A 55 -25.11 -7.70 -16.34
CA SER A 55 -24.21 -8.65 -17.01
C SER A 55 -22.84 -8.71 -16.33
N TYR A 56 -22.39 -9.94 -16.08
CA TYR A 56 -21.07 -10.38 -15.62
C TYR A 56 -20.68 -10.07 -14.16
N CYS A 57 -21.04 -10.99 -13.25
CA CYS A 57 -20.15 -11.46 -12.18
C CYS A 57 -20.76 -12.71 -11.52
N CYS A 58 -20.40 -13.89 -12.01
CA CYS A 58 -20.43 -15.10 -11.18
C CYS A 58 -19.20 -15.07 -10.26
N TRP A 59 -19.18 -15.92 -9.23
CA TRP A 59 -18.19 -15.99 -8.13
C TRP A 59 -18.62 -15.25 -6.83
N ALA A 60 -19.83 -15.54 -6.36
CA ALA A 60 -20.13 -15.47 -4.93
C ALA A 60 -19.92 -16.87 -4.32
N LYS A 61 -18.81 -17.07 -3.60
CA LYS A 61 -18.69 -18.19 -2.65
C LYS A 61 -18.87 -17.65 -1.24
N LYS A 62 -19.78 -18.27 -0.49
CA LYS A 62 -20.07 -18.04 0.93
C LYS A 62 -18.77 -18.08 1.76
N ILE A 63 -18.50 -17.02 2.50
CA ILE A 63 -17.46 -16.99 3.53
C ILE A 63 -17.99 -17.79 4.73
N VAL A 64 -17.26 -18.84 5.13
CA VAL A 64 -17.55 -19.66 6.32
C VAL A 64 -16.72 -19.13 7.49
N PRO A 65 -17.26 -19.00 8.72
CA PRO A 65 -16.47 -18.56 9.86
C PRO A 65 -15.44 -19.62 10.24
N LEU A 66 -14.15 -19.24 10.28
CA LEU A 66 -13.08 -20.08 10.80
C LEU A 66 -13.21 -20.20 12.32
N ARG A 67 -13.47 -21.41 12.81
CA ARG A 67 -13.32 -21.78 14.23
C ARG A 67 -11.83 -21.97 14.52
N CYS A 68 -11.24 -21.13 15.36
CA CYS A 68 -9.92 -21.40 15.95
C CYS A 68 -10.05 -22.53 16.98
N GLY A 69 -9.92 -23.77 16.51
CA GLY A 69 -9.63 -24.93 17.35
C GLY A 69 -8.13 -25.20 17.33
N SER A 70 -7.59 -25.66 18.46
CA SER A 70 -6.19 -26.07 18.68
C SER A 70 -5.79 -27.29 17.83
N GLY A 71 -5.74 -27.11 16.51
CA GLY A 71 -5.20 -28.08 15.56
C GLY A 71 -3.75 -27.75 15.26
N LYS A 72 -2.87 -28.77 15.26
CA LYS A 72 -1.49 -28.64 14.77
C LYS A 72 -1.51 -27.99 13.39
N VAL A 73 -0.71 -26.94 13.21
CA VAL A 73 -0.39 -26.36 11.90
C VAL A 73 0.24 -27.50 11.09
N SER A 74 -0.46 -27.98 10.06
CA SER A 74 0.17 -28.86 9.07
C SER A 74 1.17 -27.99 8.32
N GLU A 75 2.45 -28.36 8.37
CA GLU A 75 3.41 -27.87 7.38
C GLU A 75 2.81 -28.11 6.00
N MET A 76 2.77 -27.06 5.18
CA MET A 76 2.52 -27.22 3.76
C MET A 76 3.71 -27.98 3.20
N GLU A 77 3.52 -29.26 2.91
CA GLU A 77 4.52 -30.05 2.20
C GLU A 77 4.88 -29.31 0.90
N ALA A 78 6.17 -29.00 0.76
CA ALA A 78 6.72 -28.48 -0.47
C ALA A 78 6.48 -29.53 -1.55
N GLN A 79 5.62 -29.22 -2.52
CA GLN A 79 5.57 -29.99 -3.76
C GLN A 79 6.90 -29.77 -4.51
N GLU A 80 7.85 -30.67 -4.29
CA GLU A 80 8.92 -30.98 -5.23
C GLU A 80 8.27 -31.51 -6.52
N GLY A 81 8.19 -30.67 -7.55
CA GLY A 81 7.45 -31.08 -8.74
C GLY A 81 7.36 -30.09 -9.89
N SER A 82 8.34 -29.23 -10.10
CA SER A 82 8.62 -28.63 -11.41
C SER A 82 10.02 -28.06 -11.35
N ALA A 83 10.94 -28.58 -12.17
CA ALA A 83 12.23 -27.95 -12.37
C ALA A 83 11.99 -26.51 -12.80
N ALA A 84 12.14 -25.56 -11.87
CA ALA A 84 12.04 -24.15 -12.17
C ALA A 84 13.01 -23.88 -13.33
N LYS A 85 12.48 -23.43 -14.47
CA LYS A 85 13.32 -22.92 -15.56
C LYS A 85 14.34 -21.97 -14.91
N PRO A 86 15.63 -22.09 -15.23
CA PRO A 86 16.63 -21.20 -14.65
C PRO A 86 16.18 -19.76 -14.87
N MET A 87 16.25 -18.98 -13.79
CA MET A 87 16.01 -17.54 -13.85
C MET A 87 16.86 -16.98 -14.99
N ILE A 88 16.27 -16.13 -15.85
CA ILE A 88 17.01 -15.57 -16.98
C ILE A 88 18.25 -14.89 -16.43
N ASP A 89 19.39 -15.29 -16.96
CA ASP A 89 20.63 -14.58 -16.72
C ASP A 89 20.57 -13.26 -17.50
N PHE A 90 20.08 -12.21 -16.82
CA PHE A 90 19.99 -10.88 -17.40
C PHE A 90 21.38 -10.33 -17.81
N HIS A 91 22.47 -10.87 -17.24
CA HIS A 91 23.83 -10.48 -17.60
C HIS A 91 24.38 -11.24 -18.81
N GLY A 92 23.71 -12.31 -19.25
CA GLY A 92 24.01 -13.04 -20.48
C GLY A 92 23.30 -12.51 -21.73
N ILE A 93 22.54 -11.42 -21.62
CA ILE A 93 21.85 -10.78 -22.75
C ILE A 93 22.87 -9.97 -23.56
N ASP A 94 22.82 -10.11 -24.88
CA ASP A 94 23.63 -9.31 -25.82
C ASP A 94 23.52 -7.81 -25.53
N GLU A 95 24.66 -7.12 -25.46
CA GLU A 95 24.71 -5.71 -25.09
C GLU A 95 23.97 -4.82 -26.10
N GLY A 96 24.03 -5.14 -27.40
CA GLY A 96 23.29 -4.43 -28.43
C GLY A 96 21.77 -4.56 -28.24
N LEU A 97 21.29 -5.76 -27.89
CA LEU A 97 19.90 -6.00 -27.53
C LEU A 97 19.49 -5.22 -26.27
N VAL A 98 20.36 -5.16 -25.24
CA VAL A 98 20.11 -4.36 -24.04
C VAL A 98 19.97 -2.87 -24.39
N GLN A 99 20.87 -2.31 -25.21
CA GLN A 99 20.79 -0.90 -25.61
C GLN A 99 19.50 -0.59 -26.38
N ASN A 100 19.05 -1.48 -27.27
CA ASN A 100 17.78 -1.31 -27.98
C ASN A 100 16.59 -1.29 -27.00
N MET A 101 16.56 -2.23 -26.04
CA MET A 101 15.50 -2.26 -25.03
C MET A 101 15.52 -1.02 -24.13
N VAL A 102 16.71 -0.55 -23.73
CA VAL A 102 16.86 0.69 -22.94
C VAL A 102 16.31 1.87 -23.72
N TYR A 103 16.71 2.03 -24.98
CA TYR A 103 16.20 3.11 -25.83
C TYR A 103 14.67 3.08 -25.94
N ASP A 104 14.09 1.93 -26.27
CA ASP A 104 12.64 1.78 -26.39
C ASP A 104 11.91 2.03 -25.07
N ALA A 105 12.49 1.59 -23.94
CA ALA A 105 11.90 1.81 -22.63
C ALA A 105 11.87 3.30 -22.25
N LEU A 106 12.93 4.04 -22.58
CA LEU A 106 13.01 5.49 -22.33
C LEU A 106 12.04 6.27 -23.23
N VAL A 107 11.93 5.90 -24.51
CA VAL A 107 10.94 6.47 -25.44
C VAL A 107 9.53 6.18 -24.95
N TRP A 108 9.23 4.91 -24.63
CA TRP A 108 7.91 4.50 -24.14
C TRP A 108 7.54 5.27 -22.87
N SER A 109 8.46 5.38 -21.91
CA SER A 109 8.23 6.09 -20.65
C SER A 109 7.87 7.55 -20.87
N SER A 110 8.55 8.20 -21.81
CA SER A 110 8.30 9.60 -22.19
C SER A 110 6.94 9.80 -22.84
N LEU A 111 6.52 8.86 -23.71
CA LEU A 111 5.24 8.94 -24.42
C LEU A 111 4.01 8.61 -23.54
N HIS A 112 4.22 7.83 -22.48
CA HIS A 112 3.12 7.32 -21.63
C HIS A 112 3.10 7.93 -20.23
N GLY A 113 3.92 8.94 -19.95
CA GLY A 113 3.90 9.64 -18.67
C GLY A 113 4.41 8.81 -17.47
N LEU A 114 5.32 7.85 -17.70
CA LEU A 114 6.07 7.18 -16.65
C LEU A 114 7.23 8.09 -16.21
N VAL A 115 6.89 9.21 -15.56
CA VAL A 115 7.81 10.31 -15.27
C VAL A 115 7.69 10.80 -13.83
N VAL A 116 8.77 11.41 -13.34
CA VAL A 116 8.88 12.12 -12.07
C VAL A 116 9.62 13.44 -12.28
N GLY A 117 9.55 14.35 -11.32
CA GLY A 117 10.39 15.54 -11.28
C GLY A 117 11.85 15.19 -11.03
N ASP A 118 12.76 15.72 -11.85
CA ASP A 118 14.20 15.56 -11.67
C ASP A 118 14.68 16.29 -10.41
N LYS A 119 15.30 15.55 -9.50
CA LYS A 119 15.86 16.08 -8.26
C LYS A 119 16.92 17.17 -8.46
N ASN A 120 17.55 17.22 -9.63
CA ASN A 120 18.56 18.23 -9.96
C ASN A 120 17.93 19.52 -10.53
N VAL A 121 16.62 19.53 -10.78
CA VAL A 121 15.87 20.70 -11.23
C VAL A 121 15.00 21.20 -10.10
N GLN A 122 15.31 22.38 -9.55
CA GLN A 122 14.64 22.92 -8.36
C GLN A 122 13.10 22.98 -8.51
N LYS A 123 12.61 23.41 -9.67
CA LYS A 123 11.17 23.58 -9.94
C LYS A 123 10.39 22.28 -10.20
N SER A 124 11.05 21.14 -10.31
CA SER A 124 10.42 19.89 -10.76
C SER A 124 9.44 19.27 -9.77
N GLY A 125 9.50 19.68 -8.49
CA GLY A 125 8.55 19.31 -7.45
C GLY A 125 7.40 20.31 -7.25
N GLU A 126 7.42 21.44 -7.96
CA GLU A 126 6.44 22.53 -7.77
C GLU A 126 5.66 22.86 -9.05
N VAL A 127 6.32 22.78 -10.21
CA VAL A 127 5.76 23.19 -11.50
C VAL A 127 5.62 21.96 -12.41
N PRO A 128 4.39 21.48 -12.65
CA PRO A 128 4.15 20.38 -13.59
C PRO A 128 4.71 20.68 -14.99
N GLY A 129 5.21 19.66 -15.67
CA GLY A 129 5.73 19.76 -17.03
C GLY A 129 7.15 20.33 -17.16
N VAL A 130 7.79 20.72 -16.05
CA VAL A 130 9.15 21.27 -16.04
C VAL A 130 10.11 20.28 -15.36
N GLY A 131 11.28 20.06 -15.96
CA GLY A 131 12.33 19.22 -15.38
C GLY A 131 11.87 17.77 -15.16
N MET A 132 11.12 17.21 -16.10
CA MET A 132 10.67 15.82 -16.03
C MET A 132 11.82 14.88 -16.42
N MET A 133 11.87 13.74 -15.73
CA MET A 133 12.69 12.60 -16.11
C MET A 133 11.87 11.32 -16.00
N HIS A 134 12.28 10.24 -16.68
CA HIS A 134 11.62 8.95 -16.49
C HIS A 134 11.66 8.53 -15.01
N ALA A 135 10.59 7.89 -14.54
CA ALA A 135 10.64 7.24 -13.23
C ALA A 135 11.74 6.16 -13.26
N PRO A 136 12.54 5.97 -12.19
CA PRO A 136 13.47 4.85 -12.14
C PRO A 136 12.72 3.52 -12.22
N PHE A 137 13.14 2.62 -13.12
CA PHE A 137 12.52 1.30 -13.31
C PHE A 137 13.58 0.21 -13.55
N SER A 138 13.22 -1.04 -13.24
CA SER A 138 13.94 -2.21 -13.77
C SER A 138 13.56 -2.40 -15.23
N LEU A 139 14.54 -2.66 -16.12
CA LEU A 139 14.30 -2.80 -17.56
C LEU A 139 13.37 -3.97 -17.88
N LEU A 140 13.51 -5.08 -17.14
CA LEU A 140 12.73 -6.30 -17.31
C LEU A 140 12.02 -6.65 -15.99
N PRO A 141 10.89 -7.41 -16.06
CA PRO A 141 10.16 -7.81 -14.87
C PRO A 141 10.96 -8.80 -14.02
N VAL A 142 10.75 -8.75 -12.70
CA VAL A 142 11.34 -9.67 -11.75
C VAL A 142 10.55 -10.98 -11.74
N ALA A 143 11.25 -12.12 -11.78
CA ALA A 143 10.63 -13.43 -11.64
C ALA A 143 10.07 -13.60 -10.21
N PHE A 144 8.79 -13.94 -10.11
CA PHE A 144 8.13 -14.14 -8.83
C PHE A 144 7.18 -15.35 -8.88
N PRO A 145 7.21 -16.26 -7.89
CA PRO A 145 6.35 -17.45 -7.92
C PRO A 145 4.85 -17.11 -7.86
N GLU A 146 4.07 -17.67 -8.78
CA GLU A 146 2.62 -17.37 -8.90
C GLU A 146 1.83 -17.75 -7.65
N ASN A 147 2.21 -18.82 -6.95
CA ASN A 147 1.57 -19.24 -5.70
C ASN A 147 1.71 -18.18 -4.59
N HIS A 148 2.88 -17.57 -4.46
CA HIS A 148 3.11 -16.49 -3.50
C HIS A 148 2.40 -15.20 -3.94
N TRP A 149 2.31 -14.92 -5.25
CA TRP A 149 1.53 -13.79 -5.75
C TRP A 149 0.03 -13.95 -5.42
N LYS A 150 -0.52 -15.14 -5.64
CA LYS A 150 -1.90 -15.48 -5.26
C LYS A 150 -2.13 -15.33 -3.76
N LEU A 151 -1.22 -15.82 -2.92
CA LEU A 151 -1.30 -15.67 -1.48
C LEU A 151 -1.36 -14.19 -1.07
N ALA A 152 -0.51 -13.33 -1.63
CA ALA A 152 -0.52 -11.88 -1.37
C ALA A 152 -1.88 -11.25 -1.74
N CYS A 153 -2.46 -11.65 -2.87
CA CYS A 153 -3.78 -11.19 -3.30
C CYS A 153 -4.91 -11.67 -2.36
N GLU A 154 -4.83 -12.91 -1.88
CA GLU A 154 -5.83 -13.52 -0.98
C GLU A 154 -5.84 -12.87 0.40
N VAL A 155 -4.68 -12.47 0.92
CA VAL A 155 -4.57 -11.83 2.24
C VAL A 155 -4.94 -10.34 2.22
N ALA A 156 -4.88 -9.66 1.07
CA ALA A 156 -5.19 -8.24 0.97
C ALA A 156 -6.56 -7.83 1.58
N PRO A 157 -7.70 -8.48 1.26
CA PRO A 157 -8.98 -8.14 1.90
C PRO A 157 -9.01 -8.47 3.40
N ILE A 158 -8.22 -9.46 3.85
CA ILE A 158 -8.10 -9.80 5.28
C ILE A 158 -7.35 -8.67 6.02
N CYS A 159 -6.28 -8.15 5.43
CA CYS A 159 -5.56 -6.99 5.95
C CYS A 159 -6.44 -5.74 5.99
N ASN A 160 -7.29 -5.51 4.98
CA ASN A 160 -8.21 -4.37 4.99
C ASN A 160 -9.19 -4.43 6.17
N GLU A 161 -9.80 -5.59 6.40
CA GLU A 161 -10.71 -5.81 7.55
C GLU A 161 -9.96 -5.71 8.89
N LEU A 162 -8.72 -6.22 8.95
CA LEU A 162 -7.88 -6.11 10.15
C LEU A 162 -7.61 -4.64 10.49
N VAL A 163 -7.25 -3.82 9.50
CA VAL A 163 -6.99 -2.39 9.70
C VAL A 163 -8.25 -1.68 10.19
N ASP A 164 -9.41 -1.90 9.56
CA ASP A 164 -10.67 -1.27 10.01
C ASP A 164 -10.97 -1.63 11.46
N ARG A 165 -10.94 -2.92 11.81
CA ARG A 165 -11.27 -3.36 13.17
C ARG A 165 -10.28 -2.89 14.23
N VAL A 166 -8.99 -2.86 13.92
CA VAL A 166 -7.97 -2.30 14.82
C VAL A 166 -8.15 -0.79 14.97
N SER A 167 -8.54 -0.08 13.90
CA SER A 167 -8.75 1.37 13.94
C SER A 167 -9.91 1.80 14.85
N LEU A 168 -10.88 0.90 15.07
CA LEU A 168 -12.03 1.14 15.95
C LEU A 168 -11.70 0.94 17.43
N ASP A 169 -10.60 0.27 17.77
CA ASP A 169 -10.16 0.08 19.14
C ASP A 169 -9.20 1.19 19.57
N GLY A 170 -9.77 2.33 19.94
CA GLY A 170 -9.01 3.51 20.36
C GLY A 170 -8.14 3.25 21.59
N ASN A 171 -8.58 2.39 22.52
CA ASN A 171 -7.81 2.03 23.71
C ASN A 171 -6.58 1.20 23.32
N PHE A 172 -6.76 0.18 22.48
CA PHE A 172 -5.66 -0.63 21.97
C PHE A 172 -4.57 0.22 21.31
N LEU A 173 -4.96 1.18 20.46
CA LEU A 173 -4.02 2.08 19.80
C LEU A 173 -3.25 2.98 20.78
N GLN A 174 -3.97 3.62 21.71
CA GLN A 174 -3.36 4.51 22.71
C GLN A 174 -2.41 3.75 23.65
N GLU A 175 -2.82 2.57 24.13
CA GLU A 175 -2.04 1.75 25.05
C GLU A 175 -0.78 1.18 24.36
N SER A 176 -0.95 0.62 23.17
CA SER A 176 0.14 0.00 22.40
C SER A 176 1.23 1.00 22.02
N LEU A 177 0.86 2.26 21.76
CA LEU A 177 1.79 3.34 21.38
C LEU A 177 2.19 4.25 22.56
N SER A 178 1.74 3.97 23.78
CA SER A 178 1.99 4.80 24.97
C SER A 178 3.46 5.00 25.32
N ARG A 179 4.32 4.00 25.03
CA ARG A 179 5.77 4.10 25.21
C ARG A 179 6.40 4.94 24.10
N THR A 180 5.97 4.73 22.86
CA THR A 180 6.42 5.48 21.67
C THR A 180 6.11 6.96 21.82
N LYS A 181 4.93 7.30 22.35
CA LYS A 181 4.51 8.68 22.65
C LYS A 181 5.55 9.47 23.46
N LYS A 182 6.30 8.82 24.33
CA LYS A 182 7.28 9.47 25.23
C LYS A 182 8.61 9.79 24.56
N VAL A 183 8.90 9.18 23.42
CA VAL A 183 10.21 9.23 22.76
C VAL A 183 10.16 9.69 21.31
N ASP A 184 8.98 9.79 20.71
CA ASP A 184 8.78 10.29 19.35
C ASP A 184 7.71 11.40 19.32
N ASP A 185 8.18 12.64 19.15
CA ASP A 185 7.33 13.84 19.11
C ASP A 185 6.30 13.79 17.97
N PHE A 186 6.67 13.19 16.84
CA PHE A 186 5.77 13.07 15.70
C PHE A 186 4.57 12.17 16.04
N THR A 187 4.83 10.94 16.49
CA THR A 187 3.77 10.01 16.94
C THR A 187 2.99 10.59 18.11
N SER A 188 3.64 11.31 19.04
CA SER A 188 2.92 11.95 20.16
C SER A 188 1.82 12.88 19.67
N ARG A 189 2.12 13.74 18.69
CA ARG A 189 1.15 14.68 18.12
C ARG A 189 0.00 13.96 17.40
N LEU A 190 0.28 12.83 16.73
CA LEU A 190 -0.77 12.00 16.12
C LEU A 190 -1.70 11.40 17.19
N LEU A 191 -1.13 10.90 18.29
CA LEU A 191 -1.90 10.36 19.41
C LEU A 191 -2.73 11.44 20.12
N ASP A 192 -2.25 12.68 20.20
CA ASP A 192 -3.01 13.79 20.75
C ASP A 192 -4.23 14.14 19.90
N ILE A 193 -4.10 14.13 18.56
CA ILE A 193 -5.24 14.29 17.65
C ILE A 193 -6.22 13.13 17.86
N HIS A 194 -5.73 11.90 17.90
CA HIS A 194 -6.55 10.71 18.12
C HIS A 194 -7.31 10.79 19.47
N SER A 195 -6.65 11.20 20.56
CA SER A 195 -7.29 11.42 21.87
C SER A 195 -8.44 12.43 21.80
N LYS A 196 -8.22 13.57 21.13
CA LYS A 196 -9.28 14.58 20.94
C LYS A 196 -10.47 14.02 20.17
N MET A 197 -10.23 13.20 19.15
CA MET A 197 -11.31 12.57 18.39
C MET A 197 -12.10 11.57 19.24
N LEU A 198 -11.45 10.82 20.14
CA LEU A 198 -12.13 9.96 21.11
C LEU A 198 -12.99 10.76 22.10
N GLU A 199 -12.51 11.92 22.57
CA GLU A 199 -13.27 12.83 23.44
C GLU A 199 -14.50 13.42 22.75
N ILE A 200 -14.38 13.80 21.48
CA ILE A 200 -15.51 14.27 20.66
C ILE A 200 -16.54 13.15 20.47
N ASN A 201 -16.10 11.89 20.48
CA ASN A 201 -16.93 10.69 20.32
C ASN A 201 -17.86 10.75 19.09
N LYS A 202 -17.37 11.36 18.00
CA LYS A 202 -18.08 11.40 16.73
C LYS A 202 -18.01 10.02 16.07
N LYS A 203 -19.17 9.53 15.64
CA LYS A 203 -19.26 8.31 14.86
C LYS A 203 -18.98 8.59 13.38
N GLU A 204 -17.90 8.01 12.86
CA GLU A 204 -17.58 8.05 11.42
C GLU A 204 -18.14 6.78 10.75
N GLU A 205 -19.32 6.90 10.13
CA GLU A 205 -20.02 5.78 9.48
C GLU A 205 -19.33 5.35 8.18
N ILE A 206 -18.72 6.30 7.47
CA ILE A 206 -18.03 6.08 6.20
C ILE A 206 -16.53 6.15 6.45
N ARG A 207 -15.82 5.05 6.20
CA ARG A 207 -14.37 4.93 6.37
C ARG A 207 -13.78 4.36 5.08
N LEU A 208 -12.75 5.02 4.54
CA LEU A 208 -12.08 4.61 3.31
C LEU A 208 -10.62 4.26 3.61
N GLY A 209 -10.20 3.06 3.19
CA GLY A 209 -8.83 2.60 3.24
C GLY A 209 -8.23 2.41 1.84
N LEU A 210 -7.13 3.12 1.54
CA LEU A 210 -6.32 2.93 0.34
C LEU A 210 -4.94 2.38 0.75
N HIS A 211 -4.89 1.10 1.05
CA HIS A 211 -3.75 0.46 1.68
C HIS A 211 -2.78 -0.18 0.67
N ARG A 212 -1.53 -0.36 1.10
CA ARG A 212 -0.56 -1.22 0.42
C ARG A 212 0.14 -2.11 1.44
N SER A 213 0.13 -3.41 1.20
CA SER A 213 0.83 -4.39 2.02
C SER A 213 2.07 -4.85 1.26
N ASP A 214 3.24 -4.63 1.85
CA ASP A 214 4.53 -4.85 1.19
C ASP A 214 5.16 -6.16 1.71
N TYR A 215 5.71 -6.96 0.79
CA TYR A 215 6.19 -8.32 1.08
C TYR A 215 7.58 -8.58 0.50
N MET A 216 8.33 -9.48 1.14
CA MET A 216 9.52 -10.10 0.58
C MET A 216 9.40 -11.63 0.65
N LEU A 217 9.96 -12.31 -0.35
CA LEU A 217 10.10 -13.77 -0.35
C LEU A 217 11.44 -14.12 0.31
N ASP A 218 11.38 -14.82 1.44
CA ASP A 218 12.60 -15.24 2.14
C ASP A 218 13.39 -16.27 1.33
N GLY A 219 14.70 -16.07 1.24
CA GLY A 219 15.57 -16.87 0.39
C GLY A 219 15.73 -18.31 0.86
N GLN A 220 15.69 -18.55 2.18
CA GLN A 220 15.92 -19.86 2.79
C GLN A 220 14.62 -20.65 2.95
N THR A 221 13.65 -20.06 3.63
CA THR A 221 12.36 -20.68 3.96
C THR A 221 11.38 -20.66 2.79
N LYS A 222 11.66 -19.87 1.75
CA LYS A 222 10.75 -19.62 0.62
C LYS A 222 9.38 -19.12 1.07
N SER A 223 9.29 -18.53 2.26
CA SER A 223 8.06 -17.99 2.80
C SER A 223 7.84 -16.54 2.34
N LEU A 224 6.60 -16.19 2.01
CA LEU A 224 6.22 -14.80 1.77
C LEU A 224 5.99 -14.10 3.11
N LEU A 225 6.82 -13.11 3.42
CA LEU A 225 6.78 -12.38 4.69
C LEU A 225 6.37 -10.94 4.45
N GLN A 226 5.41 -10.47 5.25
CA GLN A 226 5.01 -9.06 5.24
C GLN A 226 6.11 -8.22 5.89
N ILE A 227 6.54 -7.16 5.20
CA ILE A 227 7.52 -6.20 5.68
C ILE A 227 6.81 -5.05 6.40
N GLU A 228 5.80 -4.47 5.75
CA GLU A 228 5.02 -3.37 6.31
C GLU A 228 3.61 -3.31 5.72
N LEU A 229 2.73 -2.60 6.42
CA LEU A 229 1.37 -2.29 5.99
C LEU A 229 1.18 -0.78 5.98
N ASN A 230 1.18 -0.21 4.78
CA ASN A 230 1.01 1.20 4.54
C ASN A 230 -0.48 1.56 4.54
N THR A 231 -0.89 2.35 5.54
CA THR A 231 -2.27 2.82 5.72
C THR A 231 -2.48 4.27 5.31
N ILE A 232 -1.41 5.01 5.04
CA ILE A 232 -1.43 6.43 4.66
C ILE A 232 -0.54 6.67 3.45
N SER A 233 -1.05 7.46 2.50
CA SER A 233 -0.30 7.95 1.33
C SER A 233 0.47 6.85 0.56
N SER A 234 -0.18 5.70 0.35
CA SER A 234 0.38 4.57 -0.41
C SER A 234 0.68 4.98 -1.86
N SER A 235 1.95 5.28 -2.14
CA SER A 235 2.41 5.72 -3.47
C SER A 235 2.32 4.62 -4.53
N PHE A 236 2.50 5.05 -5.79
CA PHE A 236 2.67 4.23 -6.99
C PHE A 236 1.41 3.50 -7.47
N SER A 237 0.22 3.93 -7.05
CA SER A 237 -1.01 3.40 -7.63
C SER A 237 -1.11 3.74 -9.13
N GLY A 238 -0.59 4.90 -9.56
CA GLY A 238 -0.50 5.35 -10.96
C GLY A 238 0.68 4.72 -11.68
N LEU A 239 1.90 5.03 -11.24
CA LEU A 239 3.13 4.63 -11.94
C LEU A 239 3.32 3.10 -12.01
N SER A 240 2.85 2.33 -11.02
CA SER A 240 2.98 0.86 -11.08
C SER A 240 2.17 0.23 -12.22
N CYS A 241 1.01 0.82 -12.57
CA CYS A 241 0.23 0.38 -13.73
C CYS A 241 1.05 0.58 -15.02
N LEU A 242 1.73 1.72 -15.15
CA LEU A 242 2.58 2.03 -16.30
C LEU A 242 3.81 1.13 -16.37
N VAL A 243 4.44 0.77 -15.24
CA VAL A 243 5.56 -0.18 -15.24
C VAL A 243 5.13 -1.56 -15.75
N SER A 244 3.95 -2.05 -15.34
CA SER A 244 3.40 -3.31 -15.87
C SER A 244 3.17 -3.24 -17.38
N GLU A 245 2.64 -2.13 -17.89
CA GLU A 245 2.43 -1.94 -19.34
C GLU A 245 3.74 -1.76 -20.12
N LEU A 246 4.74 -1.08 -19.55
CA LEU A 246 6.09 -0.98 -20.12
C LEU A 246 6.69 -2.38 -20.31
N HIS A 247 6.70 -3.20 -19.25
CA HIS A 247 7.24 -4.56 -19.32
C HIS A 247 6.48 -5.41 -20.33
N ARG A 248 5.14 -5.33 -20.35
CA ARG A 248 4.32 -6.00 -21.37
C ARG A 248 4.65 -5.54 -22.78
N SER A 249 4.90 -4.24 -22.99
CA SER A 249 5.30 -3.67 -24.28
C SER A 249 6.67 -4.18 -24.72
N LEU A 250 7.68 -4.12 -23.86
CA LEU A 250 9.01 -4.63 -24.15
C LEU A 250 8.97 -6.13 -24.46
N LEU A 251 8.26 -6.94 -23.66
CA LEU A 251 8.15 -8.37 -23.89
C LEU A 251 7.34 -8.75 -25.14
N LYS A 252 6.45 -7.89 -25.64
CA LYS A 252 5.82 -8.11 -26.96
C LYS A 252 6.85 -8.06 -28.10
N HIS A 253 7.83 -7.16 -28.00
CA HIS A 253 8.86 -6.97 -29.03
C HIS A 253 10.03 -7.95 -28.84
N TYR A 254 10.53 -8.07 -27.62
CA TYR A 254 11.78 -8.76 -27.29
C TYR A 254 11.56 -10.11 -26.60
N GLY A 255 10.34 -10.43 -26.14
CA GLY A 255 10.07 -11.61 -25.31
C GLY A 255 10.44 -12.93 -25.98
N LYS A 256 10.30 -13.05 -27.31
CA LYS A 256 10.73 -14.26 -28.05
C LYS A 256 12.25 -14.49 -27.95
N HIS A 257 13.05 -13.42 -28.04
CA HIS A 257 14.50 -13.49 -27.89
C HIS A 257 14.92 -13.83 -26.47
N LEU A 258 14.12 -13.41 -25.49
CA LEU A 258 14.37 -13.61 -24.06
C LEU A 258 13.74 -14.88 -23.49
N GLY A 259 12.91 -15.59 -24.26
CA GLY A 259 12.11 -16.71 -23.74
C GLY A 259 11.04 -16.30 -22.71
N LEU A 260 10.59 -15.05 -22.75
CA LEU A 260 9.61 -14.46 -21.85
C LEU A 260 8.27 -14.22 -22.54
N ASP A 261 7.18 -14.59 -21.87
CA ASP A 261 5.82 -14.32 -22.35
C ASP A 261 5.26 -13.06 -21.68
N PRO A 262 4.86 -12.02 -22.44
CA PRO A 262 4.23 -10.82 -21.88
C PRO A 262 2.97 -11.12 -21.04
N LYS A 263 2.30 -12.26 -21.26
CA LYS A 263 1.13 -12.66 -20.46
C LYS A 263 1.47 -13.03 -19.02
N GLN A 264 2.73 -13.33 -18.71
CA GLN A 264 3.17 -13.65 -17.36
C GLN A 264 3.32 -12.42 -16.45
N VAL A 265 3.41 -11.21 -17.02
CA VAL A 265 3.33 -9.97 -16.25
C VAL A 265 1.84 -9.73 -15.93
N PRO A 266 1.40 -9.69 -14.66
CA PRO A 266 -0.02 -9.50 -14.34
C PRO A 266 -0.58 -8.17 -14.87
N VAL A 267 -1.88 -8.12 -15.15
CA VAL A 267 -2.56 -6.85 -15.44
C VAL A 267 -2.66 -6.06 -14.13
N ASN A 268 -2.22 -4.81 -14.15
CA ASN A 268 -2.29 -3.94 -12.98
C ASN A 268 -3.33 -2.83 -13.20
N SER A 269 -4.32 -2.76 -12.30
CA SER A 269 -5.41 -1.78 -12.35
C SER A 269 -5.52 -0.95 -11.06
N ALA A 270 -4.43 -0.86 -10.28
CA ALA A 270 -4.39 -0.19 -8.99
C ALA A 270 -4.96 1.23 -9.03
N THR A 271 -4.53 2.08 -9.98
CA THR A 271 -5.02 3.46 -10.09
C THR A 271 -6.53 3.53 -10.33
N ASN A 272 -7.04 2.69 -11.23
CA ASN A 272 -8.47 2.62 -11.53
C ASN A 272 -9.27 2.18 -10.31
N LYS A 273 -8.76 1.21 -9.55
CA LYS A 273 -9.41 0.72 -8.33
C LYS A 273 -9.38 1.74 -7.19
N PHE A 274 -8.30 2.51 -7.06
CA PHE A 274 -8.22 3.62 -6.11
C PHE A 274 -9.20 4.74 -6.50
N ALA A 275 -9.29 5.10 -7.78
CA ALA A 275 -10.26 6.08 -8.26
C ALA A 275 -11.70 5.61 -8.02
N GLU A 276 -12.00 4.34 -8.32
CA GLU A 276 -13.32 3.73 -8.07
C GLU A 276 -13.69 3.80 -6.58
N ALA A 277 -12.74 3.50 -5.69
CA ALA A 277 -12.98 3.54 -4.25
C ALA A 277 -13.22 4.97 -3.75
N LEU A 278 -12.47 5.97 -4.24
CA LEU A 278 -12.69 7.38 -3.94
C LEU A 278 -14.06 7.86 -4.43
N ALA A 279 -14.43 7.51 -5.66
CA ALA A 279 -15.73 7.86 -6.23
C ALA A 279 -16.88 7.26 -5.41
N LYS A 280 -16.77 5.97 -5.01
CA LYS A 280 -17.75 5.31 -4.14
C LYS A 280 -17.86 5.99 -2.78
N ALA A 281 -16.74 6.31 -2.12
CA ALA A 281 -16.76 7.00 -0.85
C ALA A 281 -17.42 8.39 -0.95
N TRP A 282 -17.18 9.12 -2.04
CA TRP A 282 -17.87 10.38 -2.30
C TRP A 282 -19.37 10.18 -2.56
N THR A 283 -19.77 9.14 -3.31
CA THR A 283 -21.18 8.81 -3.51
C THR A 283 -21.89 8.48 -2.20
N GLU A 284 -21.23 7.73 -1.30
CA GLU A 284 -21.77 7.43 0.03
C GLU A 284 -21.87 8.69 0.92
N TYR A 285 -21.02 9.70 0.70
CA TYR A 285 -21.12 11.00 1.37
C TYR A 285 -22.36 11.79 0.93
N ASP A 286 -22.89 11.51 -0.27
CA ASP A 286 -24.18 11.99 -0.80
C ASP A 286 -24.35 13.52 -0.83
N ASP A 287 -23.30 14.23 -1.24
CA ASP A 287 -23.35 15.68 -1.51
C ASP A 287 -22.76 15.99 -2.88
N SER A 288 -23.63 16.27 -3.85
CA SER A 288 -23.25 16.59 -5.23
C SER A 288 -22.37 17.85 -5.37
N SER A 289 -22.34 18.72 -4.35
CA SER A 289 -21.50 19.92 -4.31
C SER A 289 -20.13 19.69 -3.64
N ALA A 290 -19.95 18.54 -2.97
CA ALA A 290 -18.73 18.22 -2.27
C ALA A 290 -17.59 17.87 -3.24
N MET A 291 -16.35 18.10 -2.78
CA MET A 291 -15.13 17.80 -3.53
C MET A 291 -14.23 16.83 -2.77
N VAL A 292 -13.49 16.01 -3.52
CA VAL A 292 -12.37 15.23 -2.96
C VAL A 292 -11.14 16.13 -2.84
N MET A 293 -10.67 16.34 -1.60
CA MET A 293 -9.46 17.10 -1.32
C MET A 293 -8.24 16.18 -1.27
N VAL A 294 -7.21 16.50 -2.06
CA VAL A 294 -5.92 15.80 -2.03
C VAL A 294 -4.93 16.65 -1.25
N VAL A 295 -4.45 16.14 -0.12
CA VAL A 295 -3.48 16.82 0.74
C VAL A 295 -2.08 16.41 0.31
N VAL A 296 -1.24 17.40 -0.03
CA VAL A 296 0.04 17.17 -0.70
C VAL A 296 1.20 17.89 -0.03
N GLN A 297 2.42 17.43 -0.31
CA GLN A 297 3.64 18.08 0.15
C GLN A 297 3.94 19.35 -0.67
N PRO A 298 4.58 20.40 -0.07
CA PRO A 298 5.04 21.61 -0.78
C PRO A 298 5.89 21.36 -2.02
N GLU A 299 6.80 20.38 -1.94
CA GLU A 299 7.63 19.93 -3.05
C GLU A 299 7.34 18.45 -3.30
N GLU A 300 6.67 18.14 -4.41
CA GLU A 300 6.19 16.79 -4.72
C GLU A 300 6.70 16.34 -6.10
N ARG A 301 7.90 15.75 -6.14
CA ARG A 301 8.49 15.26 -7.40
C ARG A 301 7.76 14.03 -7.95
N ASN A 302 6.97 13.34 -7.11
CA ASN A 302 6.13 12.23 -7.54
C ASN A 302 4.68 12.68 -7.83
N MET A 303 4.44 13.97 -8.10
CA MET A 303 3.09 14.52 -8.32
C MET A 303 2.34 13.83 -9.46
N TYR A 304 3.05 13.33 -10.48
CA TYR A 304 2.43 12.69 -11.64
C TYR A 304 1.71 11.39 -11.27
N ASP A 305 2.16 10.66 -10.24
CA ASP A 305 1.44 9.49 -9.70
C ASP A 305 0.06 9.88 -9.14
N GLN A 306 0.00 11.02 -8.45
CA GLN A 306 -1.24 11.57 -7.90
C GLN A 306 -2.13 12.16 -8.99
N HIS A 307 -1.54 12.84 -9.99
CA HIS A 307 -2.27 13.35 -11.16
C HIS A 307 -2.89 12.23 -11.99
N TRP A 308 -2.25 11.07 -12.13
CA TRP A 308 -2.87 9.90 -12.76
C TRP A 308 -4.16 9.47 -12.06
N LEU A 309 -4.12 9.39 -10.73
CA LEU A 309 -5.30 9.08 -9.92
C LEU A 309 -6.40 10.13 -10.09
N CYS A 310 -6.04 11.42 -10.04
CA CYS A 310 -6.97 12.53 -10.20
C CYS A 310 -7.61 12.57 -11.60
N ALA A 311 -6.81 12.37 -12.65
CA ALA A 311 -7.27 12.37 -14.03
C ALA A 311 -8.29 11.24 -14.26
N ILE A 312 -7.98 10.02 -13.82
CA ILE A 312 -8.92 8.89 -13.92
C ILE A 312 -10.20 9.17 -13.12
N LEU A 313 -10.07 9.76 -11.94
CA LEU A 313 -11.21 10.13 -11.11
C LEU A 313 -12.13 11.12 -11.85
N GLN A 314 -11.56 12.18 -12.43
CA GLN A 314 -12.28 13.22 -13.18
C GLN A 314 -12.91 12.70 -14.48
N GLU A 315 -12.15 11.93 -15.26
CA GLU A 315 -12.59 11.49 -16.59
C GLU A 315 -13.66 10.41 -16.53
N ARG A 316 -13.62 9.53 -15.52
CA ARG A 316 -14.51 8.37 -15.44
C ARG A 316 -15.69 8.55 -14.51
N TYR A 317 -15.56 9.43 -13.51
CA TYR A 317 -16.59 9.62 -12.50
C TYR A 317 -17.03 11.08 -12.52
N PRO A 318 -18.23 11.39 -13.07
CA PRO A 318 -18.74 12.75 -13.10
C PRO A 318 -19.23 13.13 -11.70
N PHE A 319 -18.43 13.91 -10.98
CA PHE A 319 -18.90 14.66 -9.83
C PHE A 319 -19.64 15.89 -10.38
N GLY A 320 -20.85 16.18 -9.89
CA GLY A 320 -21.82 17.04 -10.60
C GLY A 320 -21.28 18.38 -11.12
N HIS A 321 -21.70 18.75 -12.34
CA HIS A 321 -21.66 20.02 -13.11
C HIS A 321 -20.64 21.16 -12.87
N HIS A 322 -19.67 21.03 -11.98
CA HIS A 322 -18.60 21.99 -11.78
C HIS A 322 -17.27 21.29 -12.05
N ASP A 323 -16.68 21.61 -13.20
CA ASP A 323 -15.42 21.12 -13.79
C ASP A 323 -14.16 21.36 -12.94
N ARG A 324 -14.19 21.14 -11.63
CA ARG A 324 -13.06 21.42 -10.72
C ARG A 324 -12.93 20.34 -9.65
N LEU A 325 -12.63 19.10 -10.07
CA LEU A 325 -12.18 18.11 -9.11
C LEU A 325 -10.69 18.25 -8.82
N CYS A 326 -10.28 17.86 -7.61
CA CYS A 326 -8.90 17.85 -7.12
C CYS A 326 -8.32 19.26 -6.96
N VAL A 327 -8.80 19.98 -5.95
CA VAL A 327 -8.08 21.16 -5.46
C VAL A 327 -6.82 20.67 -4.75
N TRP A 328 -5.68 20.78 -5.45
CA TRP A 328 -4.35 20.72 -4.86
C TRP A 328 -4.19 21.94 -3.95
N ARG A 329 -4.42 21.76 -2.65
CA ARG A 329 -4.23 22.84 -1.68
C ARG A 329 -3.13 22.45 -0.69
N TYR A 330 -2.06 23.23 -0.72
CA TYR A 330 -1.09 23.28 0.36
C TYR A 330 -1.79 23.71 1.64
N ILE A 331 -1.96 22.79 2.60
CA ILE A 331 -2.55 23.13 3.91
C ILE A 331 -1.55 23.93 4.77
N PHE A 332 -0.26 23.98 4.41
CA PHE A 332 0.77 24.49 5.30
C PHE A 332 1.02 26.01 5.31
N SER A 333 0.34 26.84 4.51
CA SER A 333 0.61 28.28 4.54
C SER A 333 -0.52 29.21 4.98
N ARG A 334 -1.83 28.85 4.92
CA ARG A 334 -2.93 29.82 5.21
C ARG A 334 -4.29 29.25 5.66
N THR A 335 -4.36 28.19 6.46
CA THR A 335 -5.66 27.76 7.01
C THR A 335 -5.78 28.01 8.50
N SER A 336 -6.17 29.24 8.85
CA SER A 336 -7.07 29.47 9.97
C SER A 336 -8.43 28.90 9.59
N PHE A 337 -8.66 27.62 9.89
CA PHE A 337 -9.99 27.02 9.83
C PHE A 337 -10.81 27.65 10.97
N THR A 338 -11.54 28.72 10.70
CA THR A 338 -12.65 29.15 11.56
C THR A 338 -13.84 28.25 11.28
N PRO A 339 -14.31 27.42 12.24
CA PRO A 339 -15.58 26.75 12.07
C PRO A 339 -16.66 27.82 12.09
N ARG A 340 -17.39 28.00 10.98
CA ARG A 340 -18.70 28.67 11.04
C ARG A 340 -19.66 27.68 11.69
N ILE A 341 -19.73 27.72 13.02
CA ILE A 341 -20.91 27.26 13.74
C ILE A 341 -21.99 28.30 13.43
N SER A 342 -22.88 27.99 12.48
CA SER A 342 -24.14 28.73 12.38
C SER A 342 -25.04 28.25 13.51
N MET A 343 -24.94 28.90 14.67
CA MET A 343 -26.10 28.99 15.55
C MET A 343 -27.11 29.89 14.84
N GLN A 344 -28.12 29.29 14.22
CA GLN A 344 -29.36 30.00 13.97
C GLN A 344 -30.22 29.81 15.22
N GLU A 345 -30.34 30.90 15.99
CA GLU A 345 -31.45 31.11 16.92
C GLU A 345 -32.75 31.18 16.10
N VAL A 346 -33.69 30.27 16.38
CA VAL A 346 -35.13 30.54 16.60
C VAL A 346 -35.66 29.51 17.59
#